data_AF-A0A832LEC8-F1
#
_entry.id   AF-A0A832LEC8-F1
#
_cell.length_a   1.000
_cell.length_b   1.000
_cell.length_c   1.000
_cell.angle_alpha   90.00
_cell.angle_beta   90.00
_cell.angle_gamma   90.00
#
_symmetry.space_group_name_H-M   'P 1'
#
loop_
_entity.id
_entity.type
_entity.pdbx_description
1 polymer ?
#
loop_
_entity_poly.entity_id
_entity_poly.type
_entity_poly.pdbx_seq_one_letter_code
_entity_poly.pdbx_strand_id
1 'polypeptide(L)' 'MVKCYICGEDEDSLLRVKHRKLGTIKLCFECWEVESSNKNLLSSWGGCDCCK' A
#
# COMPACT_ATOMS: atom_id res chain seq x y z
N MET A 1 8.81 -14.38 6.79
CA MET A 1 7.54 -14.24 6.06
C MET A 1 6.69 -13.19 6.73
N VAL A 2 6.18 -12.26 5.93
CA VAL A 2 5.23 -11.24 6.36
C VAL A 2 3.93 -11.46 5.61
N LYS A 3 2.79 -11.21 6.26
CA LYS A 3 1.47 -11.46 5.66
C LYS A 3 0.87 -10.22 5.04
N CYS A 4 0.35 -10.34 3.84
CA CYS A 4 -0.47 -9.31 3.23
C CYS A 4 -1.70 -9.05 4.12
N TYR A 5 -1.99 -7.79 4.41
CA TYR A 5 -3.13 -7.43 5.26
C TYR A 5 -4.49 -7.78 4.64
N ILE A 6 -4.57 -7.86 3.30
CA ILE A 6 -5.82 -8.11 2.56
C ILE A 6 -6.04 -9.61 2.31
N CYS A 7 -5.13 -10.29 1.59
CA CYS A 7 -5.30 -11.70 1.25
C CYS A 7 -4.78 -12.66 2.33
N GLY A 8 -3.96 -12.19 3.27
CA GLY A 8 -3.39 -13.02 4.34
C GLY A 8 -2.25 -13.95 3.90
N GLU A 9 -1.86 -13.92 2.62
CA GLU A 9 -0.79 -14.75 2.08
C GLU A 9 0.58 -14.32 2.62
N ASP A 10 1.43 -15.33 2.84
CA ASP A 10 2.81 -15.16 3.26
C ASP A 10 3.67 -14.79 2.06
N GLU A 11 4.33 -13.64 2.16
CA GLU A 11 5.20 -13.08 1.13
C GLU A 11 6.58 -12.81 1.72
N ASP A 12 7.58 -12.85 0.84
CA ASP A 12 8.95 -12.46 1.18
C ASP A 12 9.08 -10.94 1.29
N SER A 13 8.23 -10.20 0.58
CA SER A 13 8.25 -8.74 0.54
C SER A 13 6.85 -8.15 0.42
N LEU A 14 6.57 -7.08 1.18
CA LEU A 14 5.30 -6.37 1.12
C LEU A 14 5.51 -4.86 1.00
N LEU A 15 4.61 -4.22 0.27
CA LEU A 15 4.55 -2.77 0.11
C LEU A 15 3.88 -2.13 1.33
N ARG A 16 4.59 -1.20 1.96
CA ARG A 16 4.02 -0.40 3.05
C ARG A 16 3.26 0.79 2.46
N VAL A 17 1.95 0.84 2.69
CA VAL A 17 1.06 1.87 2.13
C VAL A 17 0.18 2.52 3.18
N LYS A 18 -0.30 3.73 2.89
CA LYS A 18 -1.35 4.40 3.67
C LYS A 18 -2.70 4.14 3.01
N HIS A 19 -3.53 3.30 3.62
CA HIS A 19 -4.89 3.06 3.22
C HIS A 19 -5.83 4.07 3.89
N ARG A 20 -6.82 4.60 3.14
CA ARG A 20 -7.74 5.65 3.60
C ARG A 20 -8.51 5.29 4.88
N LYS A 21 -8.94 4.03 5.02
CA LYS A 21 -9.75 3.57 6.16
C LYS A 21 -8.97 2.78 7.21
N LEU A 22 -7.84 2.20 6.84
CA LEU A 22 -7.12 1.20 7.65
C LEU A 22 -5.81 1.75 8.21
N GLY A 23 -5.46 3.00 7.87
CA GLY A 23 -4.18 3.58 8.26
C GLY A 23 -3.02 2.96 7.48
N THR A 24 -1.88 2.76 8.13
CA THR A 24 -0.70 2.19 7.47
C THR A 24 -0.72 0.67 7.53
N ILE A 25 -0.84 0.02 6.36
CA ILE A 25 -0.89 -1.43 6.21
C ILE A 25 0.22 -1.93 5.25
N LYS A 26 0.44 -3.24 5.23
CA LYS A 26 1.38 -3.92 4.32
C LYS A 26 0.61 -4.79 3.33
N LEU A 27 0.84 -4.62 2.04
CA LEU A 27 0.14 -5.34 0.97
C LEU A 27 1.11 -6.05 0.04
N CYS A 28 0.70 -7.20 -0.51
CA CYS A 28 1.39 -7.78 -1.67
C CYS A 28 1.14 -6.91 -2.91
N PHE A 29 1.90 -7.14 -3.98
CA PHE A 29 1.82 -6.32 -5.19
C PHE A 29 0.42 -6.37 -5.83
N GLU A 30 -0.19 -7.55 -5.91
CA GLU A 30 -1.53 -7.72 -6.50
C GLU A 30 -2.61 -6.96 -5.72
N CYS A 31 -2.63 -7.09 -4.38
CA CYS A 31 -3.56 -6.34 -3.53
C CYS A 31 -3.31 -4.84 -3.60
N TRP A 32 -2.05 -4.43 -3.75
CA TRP A 32 -1.70 -3.03 -3.93
C TRP A 32 -2.26 -2.45 -5.23
N GLU A 33 -2.14 -3.16 -6.36
CA GLU A 33 -2.67 -2.69 -7.65
C GLU A 33 -4.19 -2.51 -7.62
N VAL A 34 -4.91 -3.45 -7.01
CA VAL A 34 -6.37 -3.37 -6.83
C VAL A 34 -6.74 -2.16 -5.97
N GLU A 35 -6.11 -1.99 -4.81
CA GLU A 35 -6.44 -0.90 -3.90
C GLU A 35 -6.02 0.48 -4.44
N SER A 36 -4.92 0.53 -5.20
CA SER A 36 -4.47 1.72 -5.91
C SER A 36 -5.50 2.12 -6.97
N SER A 37 -5.95 1.17 -7.79
CA SER A 37 -6.97 1.37 -8.82
C SER A 37 -8.32 1.80 -8.22
N ASN A 38 -8.68 1.25 -7.07
CA ASN A 38 -9.86 1.64 -6.29
C ASN A 38 -9.73 3.02 -5.61
N LYS A 39 -8.57 3.69 -5.71
CA LYS A 39 -8.26 4.95 -5.02
C LYS A 39 -8.41 4.85 -3.49
N ASN A 40 -8.22 3.64 -2.94
CA ASN A 40 -8.27 3.38 -1.50
C ASN A 40 -6.94 3.71 -0.82
N LEU A 41 -5.86 3.78 -1.60
CA LEU A 41 -4.56 4.21 -1.12
C LEU A 41 -4.47 5.73 -1.15
N LEU A 42 -3.98 6.30 -0.06
CA LEU A 42 -3.56 7.69 -0.03
C LEU A 42 -2.28 7.80 -0.85
N SER A 43 -2.31 8.68 -1.84
CA SER A 43 -1.12 9.11 -2.57
C SER A 43 -0.07 9.51 -1.54
N SER A 44 1.13 8.93 -1.62
CA SER A 44 2.25 9.43 -0.81
C SER A 44 2.64 10.86 -1.20
N TRP A 45 2.06 11.41 -2.27
CA TRP A 45 2.07 12.83 -2.65
C TRP A 45 1.24 13.71 -1.69
N GLY A 46 1.64 13.76 -0.42
CA GLY A 46 1.78 15.05 0.23
C GLY A 46 3.05 15.69 -0.34
N GLY A 47 2.93 16.86 -0.96
CA GLY A 47 3.95 17.46 -1.82
C GLY A 47 5.37 17.39 -1.25
N CYS A 48 6.27 16.80 -2.00
CA CYS A 48 7.68 17.12 -1.92
C CYS A 48 8.04 17.81 -3.24
N ASP A 49 8.11 19.15 -3.20
CA ASP A 49 8.87 20.02 -4.11
C ASP A 49 10.39 19.70 -4.05
N CYS A 50 10.79 18.45 -3.83
CA CYS A 50 12.17 18.04 -3.57
C CYS A 50 12.94 17.64 -4.84
N CYS A 51 12.46 18.02 -6.01
CA CYS A 51 13.22 17.98 -7.25
C CYS A 51 12.94 19.26 -8.05
N LYS A 52 13.57 20.36 -7.64
CA LYS A 52 13.77 21.55 -8.47
C LYS A 52 15.24 21.65 -8.83
#